data_AF-A0A818RP25-F1
#
_entry.id   AF-A0A818RP25-F1
#
_cell.length_a   1.000
_cell.length_b   1.000
_cell.length_c   1.000
_cell.angle_alpha   90.00
_cell.angle_beta   90.00
_cell.angle_gamma   90.00
#
_symmetry.space_group_name_H-M   'P 1'
#
loop_
_entity.id
_entity.type
_entity.pdbx_description
1 polymer ?
#
loop_
_entity_poly.entity_id
_entity_poly.type
_entity_poly.pdbx_seq_one_letter_code
_entity_poly.pdbx_strand_id
1 'polypeptide(L)'
;LIQLFETFLRVYERAQQFNEISDYIEIFEETKYETITLFNDLLASCCIDSLLNNDNKSENVESIINIFSLLITEKRFLAAYEDYFNLCEIIDLVHQTTGLLDDQQIEFYTDGVKQAIEVYGTPSCKRKLTSVKTSVRKKTAVSASFLGLQCEKTI
;
A
#
# COMPACT_ATOMS: atom_id res chain seq x y z
N LEU A 1 8.19 -9.46 -11.38
CA LEU A 1 7.46 -8.50 -10.51
C LEU A 1 6.86 -9.20 -9.30
N ILE A 2 5.96 -10.18 -9.47
CA ILE A 2 5.30 -10.90 -8.36
C ILE A 2 6.28 -11.46 -7.31
N GLN A 3 7.39 -12.09 -7.73
CA GLN A 3 8.42 -12.59 -6.81
C GLN A 3 9.03 -11.52 -5.89
N LEU A 4 9.10 -10.26 -6.35
CA LEU A 4 9.57 -9.14 -5.52
C LEU A 4 8.56 -8.84 -4.41
N PHE A 5 7.28 -8.78 -4.75
CA PHE A 5 6.19 -8.59 -3.79
C PHE A 5 6.10 -9.74 -2.78
N GLU A 6 6.23 -10.99 -3.22
CA GLU A 6 6.27 -12.14 -2.31
C GLU A 6 7.46 -12.09 -1.35
N THR A 7 8.65 -11.73 -1.86
CA THR A 7 9.85 -11.62 -1.04
C THR A 7 9.68 -10.52 -0.01
N PHE A 8 9.11 -9.39 -0.42
CA PHE A 8 8.81 -8.27 0.45
C PHE A 8 7.87 -8.68 1.59
N LEU A 9 6.75 -9.31 1.27
CA LEU A 9 5.75 -9.72 2.27
C LEU A 9 6.32 -10.76 3.25
N ARG A 10 7.12 -11.72 2.76
CA ARG A 10 7.83 -12.68 3.62
C ARG A 10 8.84 -12.00 4.57
N VAL A 11 9.53 -10.96 4.11
CA VAL A 11 10.46 -10.20 4.96
C VAL A 11 9.69 -9.41 6.01
N TYR A 12 8.58 -8.76 5.62
CA TYR A 12 7.70 -8.05 6.54
C TYR A 12 7.13 -8.96 7.62
N GLU A 13 6.65 -10.14 7.25
CA GLU A 13 6.11 -11.13 8.18
C GLU A 13 7.17 -11.60 9.19
N ARG A 14 8.40 -11.84 8.74
CA ARG A 14 9.52 -12.17 9.64
C ARG A 14 9.84 -11.02 10.58
N ALA A 15 9.86 -9.78 10.10
CA ALA A 15 10.11 -8.61 10.93
C ALA A 15 9.04 -8.45 12.03
N GLN A 16 7.77 -8.69 11.70
CA GLN A 16 6.66 -8.70 12.66
C GLN A 16 6.85 -9.71 13.80
N GLN A 17 7.40 -10.90 13.53
CA GLN A 17 7.63 -11.90 14.58
C GLN A 17 8.62 -11.43 15.65
N PHE A 18 9.55 -10.53 15.31
CA PHE A 18 10.47 -9.93 16.29
C PHE A 18 9.83 -8.79 17.10
N ASN A 19 8.70 -8.25 16.64
CA ASN A 19 7.95 -7.17 17.32
C ASN A 19 7.24 -7.64 18.60
N GLU A 20 7.19 -8.95 18.87
CA GLU A 20 6.69 -9.50 20.14
C GLU A 20 7.65 -9.25 21.32
N ILE A 21 8.84 -8.69 21.07
CA ILE A 21 9.84 -8.34 22.08
C ILE A 21 9.71 -6.84 22.42
N SER A 22 9.34 -6.55 23.67
CA SER A 22 8.97 -5.20 24.16
C SER A 22 9.95 -4.06 23.83
N ASP A 23 11.25 -4.34 23.72
CA ASP A 23 12.27 -3.31 23.46
C ASP A 23 12.31 -2.85 21.99
N TYR A 24 11.68 -3.57 21.07
CA TYR A 24 11.73 -3.29 19.64
C TYR A 24 10.46 -2.62 19.08
N ILE A 25 9.44 -2.42 19.91
CA ILE A 25 8.12 -1.94 19.46
C ILE A 25 8.19 -0.54 18.82
N GLU A 26 8.90 0.39 19.46
CA GLU A 26 8.97 1.79 18.98
C GLU A 26 9.74 1.89 17.66
N ILE A 27 10.86 1.18 17.54
CA ILE A 27 11.67 1.10 16.32
C ILE A 27 10.86 0.42 15.20
N PHE A 28 10.11 -0.62 15.55
CA PHE A 28 9.32 -1.37 14.59
C PHE A 28 8.18 -0.53 14.00
N GLU A 29 7.47 0.26 14.80
CA GLU A 29 6.39 1.12 14.28
C GLU A 29 6.92 2.23 13.33
N GLU A 30 8.09 2.82 13.62
CA GLU A 30 8.73 3.77 12.68
C GLU A 30 9.11 3.07 11.37
N THR A 31 9.74 1.90 11.46
CA THR A 31 10.18 1.12 10.29
C THR A 31 8.99 0.58 9.48
N LYS A 32 7.86 0.28 10.15
CA LYS A 32 6.62 -0.21 9.53
C LYS A 32 6.04 0.79 8.55
N TYR A 33 5.97 2.07 8.93
CA TYR A 33 5.50 3.12 8.03
C TYR A 33 6.36 3.24 6.77
N GLU A 34 7.68 3.28 6.93
CA GLU A 34 8.62 3.36 5.80
C GLU A 34 8.49 2.16 4.87
N THR A 35 8.37 0.96 5.46
CA THR A 35 8.20 -0.29 4.72
C THR A 35 6.91 -0.27 3.90
N ILE A 36 5.77 0.06 4.52
CA ILE A 36 4.48 0.14 3.83
C ILE A 36 4.49 1.21 2.73
N THR A 37 5.14 2.36 2.98
CA THR A 37 5.29 3.41 1.97
C THR A 37 6.13 2.92 0.79
N LEU A 38 7.25 2.24 1.04
CA LEU A 38 8.08 1.65 -0.01
C LEU A 38 7.31 0.63 -0.85
N PHE A 39 6.46 -0.19 -0.21
CA PHE A 39 5.57 -1.11 -0.91
C PHE A 39 4.60 -0.36 -1.82
N ASN A 40 3.97 0.70 -1.31
CA ASN A 40 3.03 1.50 -2.07
C ASN A 40 3.70 2.18 -3.29
N ASP A 41 4.91 2.72 -3.10
CA ASP A 41 5.68 3.34 -4.18
C ASP A 41 6.08 2.31 -5.25
N LEU A 42 6.40 1.07 -4.83
CA LEU A 42 6.66 -0.04 -5.74
C LEU A 42 5.40 -0.40 -6.55
N LEU A 43 4.25 -0.52 -5.88
CA LEU A 43 2.96 -0.78 -6.51
C LEU A 43 2.60 0.31 -7.52
N ALA A 44 2.73 1.58 -7.11
CA ALA A 44 2.44 2.73 -7.96
C ALA A 44 3.35 2.75 -9.20
N SER A 45 4.67 2.72 -9.01
CA SER A 45 5.64 2.85 -10.10
C SER A 45 5.66 1.67 -11.07
N CYS A 46 5.57 0.45 -10.55
CA CYS A 46 5.67 -0.75 -11.39
C CYS A 46 4.34 -1.10 -12.05
N CYS A 47 3.21 -0.79 -11.40
CA CYS A 47 1.91 -1.26 -11.83
C CYS A 47 1.00 -0.13 -12.30
N ILE A 48 0.75 0.88 -11.45
CA ILE A 48 -0.23 1.93 -11.73
C ILE A 48 0.28 2.88 -12.82
N ASP A 49 1.52 3.35 -12.72
CA ASP A 49 2.12 4.22 -13.74
C ASP A 49 2.23 3.49 -15.08
N SER A 50 2.64 2.21 -15.05
CA SER A 50 2.70 1.35 -16.24
C SER A 50 1.32 1.15 -16.87
N LEU A 51 0.26 1.06 -16.05
CA LEU A 51 -1.11 0.92 -16.50
C LEU A 51 -1.62 2.20 -17.18
N LEU A 52 -1.34 3.36 -16.58
CA LEU A 52 -1.79 4.66 -17.09
C LEU A 52 -1.05 5.10 -18.37
N ASN A 53 0.20 4.68 -18.56
CA ASN A 53 1.05 5.12 -19.67
C ASN A 53 0.94 4.26 -20.97
N ASN A 54 0.01 3.29 -21.02
CA ASN A 54 -0.46 2.57 -22.23
C ASN A 54 0.50 1.60 -22.97
N ASP A 55 1.75 1.37 -22.56
CA ASP A 55 2.68 0.60 -23.40
C ASP A 55 2.37 -0.91 -23.49
N ASN A 56 1.70 -1.54 -22.52
CA ASN A 56 1.26 -2.96 -22.55
C ASN A 56 0.14 -3.25 -21.51
N LYS A 57 -1.09 -2.81 -21.76
CA LYS A 57 -2.18 -2.88 -20.77
C LYS A 57 -2.48 -4.28 -20.25
N SER A 58 -2.57 -5.30 -21.10
CA SER A 58 -3.06 -6.62 -20.69
C SER A 58 -2.09 -7.38 -19.77
N GLU A 59 -0.79 -7.34 -20.07
CA GLU A 59 0.25 -8.03 -19.28
C GLU A 59 0.45 -7.37 -17.90
N ASN A 60 0.29 -6.04 -17.84
CA ASN A 60 0.37 -5.30 -16.59
C ASN A 60 -0.83 -5.59 -15.66
N VAL A 61 -2.01 -5.82 -16.24
CA VAL A 61 -3.23 -6.08 -15.45
C VAL A 61 -3.20 -7.44 -14.79
N GLU A 62 -2.78 -8.49 -15.48
CA GLU A 62 -2.64 -9.81 -14.87
C GLU A 62 -1.64 -9.78 -13.70
N SER A 63 -0.54 -9.04 -13.86
CA SER A 63 0.42 -8.81 -12.78
C SER A 63 -0.19 -8.08 -11.58
N ILE A 64 -1.03 -7.06 -11.82
CA ILE A 64 -1.75 -6.31 -10.77
C ILE A 64 -2.72 -7.23 -10.01
N ILE A 65 -3.53 -8.00 -10.73
CA ILE A 65 -4.52 -8.92 -10.15
C ILE A 65 -3.83 -9.98 -9.29
N ASN A 66 -2.67 -10.49 -9.75
CA ASN A 66 -1.86 -11.42 -8.97
C ASN A 66 -1.30 -10.77 -7.69
N ILE A 67 -0.89 -9.50 -7.75
CA ILE A 67 -0.44 -8.76 -6.56
C ILE A 67 -1.60 -8.53 -5.58
N PHE A 68 -2.80 -8.16 -6.06
CA PHE A 68 -3.98 -8.04 -5.20
C PHE A 68 -4.33 -9.37 -4.53
N SER A 69 -4.28 -10.46 -5.29
CA SER A 69 -4.50 -11.82 -4.78
C SER A 69 -3.48 -12.20 -3.71
N LEU A 70 -2.23 -11.78 -3.85
CA LEU A 70 -1.20 -11.96 -2.83
C LEU A 70 -1.42 -11.08 -1.59
N LEU A 71 -1.89 -9.85 -1.77
CA LEU A 71 -2.16 -8.93 -0.67
C LEU A 71 -3.29 -9.41 0.23
N ILE A 72 -4.39 -9.92 -0.34
CA ILE A 72 -5.53 -10.40 0.45
C ILE A 72 -5.22 -11.67 1.25
N THR A 73 -4.21 -12.45 0.86
CA THR A 73 -3.76 -13.60 1.67
C THR A 73 -2.96 -13.14 2.88
N GLU A 74 -2.25 -12.01 2.78
CA GLU A 74 -1.39 -11.46 3.83
C GLU A 74 -2.16 -10.48 4.74
N LYS A 75 -3.18 -10.98 5.45
CA LYS A 75 -4.13 -10.17 6.24
C LYS A 75 -3.49 -9.21 7.25
N ARG A 76 -2.37 -9.60 7.88
CA ARG A 76 -1.66 -8.73 8.85
C ARG A 76 -0.99 -7.54 8.17
N PHE A 77 -0.34 -7.79 7.04
CA PHE A 77 0.24 -6.72 6.24
C PHE A 77 -0.87 -5.82 5.70
N LEU A 78 -1.94 -6.42 5.17
CA LEU A 78 -3.05 -5.66 4.58
C LEU A 78 -3.74 -4.74 5.59
N ALA A 79 -3.97 -5.20 6.82
CA ALA A 79 -4.52 -4.33 7.87
C ALA A 79 -3.59 -3.15 8.21
N ALA A 80 -2.28 -3.40 8.26
CA ALA A 80 -1.30 -2.33 8.48
C ALA A 80 -1.20 -1.38 7.26
N TYR A 81 -1.32 -1.90 6.04
CA TYR A 81 -1.35 -1.11 4.81
C TYR A 81 -2.55 -0.15 4.80
N GLU A 82 -3.72 -0.65 5.20
CA GLU A 82 -4.97 0.12 5.29
C GLU A 82 -4.93 1.26 6.32
N ASP A 83 -4.01 1.23 7.29
CA ASP A 83 -3.79 2.37 8.19
C ASP A 83 -3.25 3.61 7.43
N TYR A 84 -2.60 3.42 6.29
CA TYR A 84 -1.89 4.46 5.53
C TYR A 84 -2.41 4.69 4.11
N PHE A 85 -2.81 3.63 3.41
CA PHE A 85 -3.20 3.63 2.01
C PHE A 85 -4.48 2.81 1.82
N ASN A 86 -5.35 3.22 0.90
CA ASN A 86 -6.63 2.55 0.64
C ASN A 86 -6.52 1.63 -0.57
N LEU A 87 -6.48 0.32 -0.36
CA LEU A 87 -6.36 -0.65 -1.45
C LEU A 87 -7.60 -0.64 -2.35
N CYS A 88 -8.79 -0.40 -1.79
CA CYS A 88 -10.03 -0.32 -2.56
C CYS A 88 -10.01 0.82 -3.59
N GLU A 89 -9.42 1.97 -3.26
CA GLU A 89 -9.24 3.07 -4.23
C GLU A 89 -8.35 2.66 -5.41
N ILE A 90 -7.34 1.82 -5.16
CA ILE A 90 -6.46 1.29 -6.21
C ILE A 90 -7.19 0.25 -7.06
N ILE A 91 -7.99 -0.63 -6.44
CA ILE A 91 -8.82 -1.61 -7.14
C ILE A 91 -9.82 -0.91 -8.05
N ASP A 92 -10.51 0.13 -7.54
CA ASP A 92 -11.45 0.94 -8.32
C ASP A 92 -10.76 1.62 -9.51
N LEU A 93 -9.55 2.16 -9.31
CA LEU A 93 -8.75 2.76 -10.39
C LEU A 93 -8.42 1.72 -11.48
N VAL A 94 -8.01 0.51 -11.09
CA VAL A 94 -7.69 -0.57 -12.01
C VAL A 94 -8.95 -1.02 -12.76
N HIS A 95 -10.08 -1.17 -12.07
CA HIS A 95 -11.36 -1.49 -12.69
C HIS A 95 -11.77 -0.42 -13.73
N GLN A 96 -11.73 0.86 -13.36
CA GLN A 96 -12.09 1.97 -14.26
C GLN A 96 -11.17 2.08 -15.48
N THR A 97 -9.88 1.78 -15.31
CA THR A 97 -8.89 1.93 -16.39
C THR A 97 -8.90 0.76 -17.36
N THR A 98 -9.23 -0.44 -16.88
CA THR A 98 -9.06 -1.69 -17.62
C THR A 98 -10.37 -2.32 -18.07
N GLY A 99 -11.42 -2.18 -17.26
CA GLY A 99 -12.66 -2.94 -17.40
C GLY A 99 -12.48 -4.46 -17.28
N LEU A 100 -11.32 -4.95 -16.79
CA LEU A 100 -10.99 -6.37 -16.74
C LEU A 100 -11.31 -7.02 -15.39
N LEU A 101 -11.55 -6.22 -14.35
CA LEU A 101 -12.08 -6.69 -13.08
C LEU A 101 -13.61 -6.70 -13.16
N ASP A 102 -14.24 -7.84 -12.90
CA ASP A 102 -15.70 -7.91 -12.76
C ASP A 102 -16.15 -7.53 -11.34
N ASP A 103 -17.46 -7.29 -11.19
CA ASP A 103 -18.05 -6.87 -9.91
C ASP A 103 -17.83 -7.92 -8.80
N GLN A 104 -17.77 -9.21 -9.15
CA GLN A 104 -17.53 -10.30 -8.20
C GLN A 104 -16.09 -10.28 -7.66
N GLN A 105 -15.11 -10.00 -8.53
CA GLN A 105 -13.72 -9.85 -8.15
C GLN A 105 -13.51 -8.63 -7.26
N ILE A 106 -14.16 -7.51 -7.57
CA ILE A 106 -14.11 -6.30 -6.74
C ILE A 106 -14.69 -6.59 -5.35
N GLU A 107 -15.84 -7.25 -5.29
CA GLU A 107 -16.47 -7.65 -4.03
C GLU A 107 -15.55 -8.58 -3.23
N PHE A 108 -14.94 -9.57 -3.89
CA PHE A 108 -13.98 -10.50 -3.27
C PHE A 108 -12.78 -9.78 -2.65
N TYR A 109 -12.15 -8.85 -3.37
CA TYR A 109 -11.02 -8.08 -2.81
C TYR A 109 -11.45 -7.15 -1.68
N THR A 110 -12.60 -6.48 -1.84
CA THR A 110 -13.15 -5.59 -0.81
C THR A 110 -13.49 -6.35 0.47
N ASP A 111 -14.03 -7.56 0.36
CA ASP A 111 -14.30 -8.42 1.51
C ASP A 111 -12.99 -8.90 2.17
N GLY A 112 -11.98 -9.25 1.37
CA GLY A 112 -10.64 -9.57 1.87
C GLY A 112 -10.02 -8.45 2.72
N VAL A 113 -10.15 -7.19 2.26
CA VAL A 113 -9.73 -5.99 3.01
C VAL A 113 -10.50 -5.86 4.32
N LYS A 114 -11.83 -5.97 4.30
CA LYS A 114 -12.66 -5.91 5.51
C LYS A 114 -12.25 -6.96 6.52
N GLN A 115 -12.09 -8.21 6.09
CA GLN A 115 -11.66 -9.30 6.97
C GLN A 115 -10.28 -9.05 7.58
N ALA A 116 -9.35 -8.45 6.83
CA ALA A 116 -8.02 -8.12 7.36
C ALA A 116 -8.13 -7.06 8.48
N ILE A 117 -8.91 -6.00 8.25
CA ILE A 117 -9.15 -4.93 9.23
C ILE A 117 -9.89 -5.47 10.46
N GLU A 118 -10.89 -6.34 10.29
CA GLU A 118 -11.63 -6.93 11.42
C GLU A 118 -10.74 -7.78 12.33
N VAL A 119 -9.78 -8.51 11.76
CA VAL A 119 -8.92 -9.42 12.52
C VAL A 119 -7.69 -8.71 13.12
N TYR A 120 -7.11 -7.76 12.38
CA TYR A 120 -5.79 -7.18 12.70
C TYR A 120 -5.77 -5.65 12.72
N GLY A 121 -6.87 -4.98 12.36
CA GLY A 121 -6.96 -3.53 12.35
C GLY A 121 -6.79 -2.95 13.74
N THR A 122 -6.13 -1.80 13.82
CA THR A 122 -6.01 -1.07 15.07
C THR A 122 -7.25 -0.19 15.26
N PRO A 123 -7.85 -0.13 16.46
CA PRO A 123 -9.02 0.73 16.73
C PRO A 123 -8.73 2.23 16.66
N SER A 124 -7.47 2.63 16.39
CA SER A 124 -6.97 3.99 16.61
C SER A 124 -6.58 4.76 15.34
N CYS A 125 -6.49 4.14 14.15
CA CYS A 125 -6.09 4.88 12.96
C CYS A 125 -7.27 5.64 12.32
N LYS A 126 -7.56 6.82 12.87
CA LYS A 126 -8.34 7.84 12.16
C LYS A 126 -7.50 8.29 10.97
N ARG A 127 -7.86 7.81 9.78
CA ARG A 127 -7.30 8.13 8.44
C ARG A 127 -6.56 9.48 8.43
N LYS A 128 -5.23 9.47 8.43
CA LYS A 128 -4.47 10.60 7.89
C LYS A 128 -4.48 10.43 6.37
N LEU A 129 -5.51 10.97 5.72
CA LEU A 129 -5.58 11.07 4.26
C LEU A 129 -4.30 11.76 3.75
N THR A 130 -3.33 11.01 3.27
CA THR A 130 -2.43 11.50 2.24
C THR A 130 -3.05 11.12 0.91
N SER A 131 -3.90 12.01 0.42
CA SER A 131 -4.32 12.03 -0.98
C SER A 131 -3.10 11.79 -1.86
N VAL A 132 -3.17 10.77 -2.71
CA VAL A 132 -2.18 10.45 -3.72
C VAL A 132 -1.87 11.74 -4.48
N LYS A 133 -0.74 12.39 -4.13
CA LYS A 133 -0.22 13.48 -4.93
C LYS A 133 0.32 12.83 -6.19
N THR A 134 -0.48 12.87 -7.26
CA THR A 134 -0.03 12.68 -8.63
C THR A 134 1.06 13.72 -8.93
N SER A 135 2.30 13.35 -8.60
CA SER A 135 3.48 14.14 -8.90
C SER A 135 3.79 13.99 -10.38
N VAL A 136 3.06 14.74 -11.21
CA VAL A 136 3.46 15.03 -12.58
C VAL A 136 4.73 15.88 -12.49
N ARG A 137 5.88 15.21 -12.41
CA ARG A 137 7.20 15.84 -12.35
C ARG A 137 7.54 16.41 -13.73
N LYS A 138 6.99 17.59 -14.05
CA LYS A 138 7.62 18.47 -15.05
C LYS A 138 8.96 18.93 -14.49
N LYS A 139 10.05 18.50 -15.13
CA LYS A 139 11.40 19.01 -14.91
C LYS A 139 11.42 20.52 -15.16
N THR A 140 11.61 21.30 -14.10
CA THR A 140 12.35 22.56 -14.16
C THR A 140 12.88 22.87 -12.77
N ALA A 141 14.19 23.12 -12.70
CA ALA A 141 14.91 23.46 -11.49
C ALA A 141 14.41 24.79 -10.88
N VAL A 142 14.47 24.90 -9.55
CA VAL A 142 15.08 25.99 -8.75
C VAL A 142 14.57 25.96 -7.30
N SER A 143 15.53 25.94 -6.37
CA SER A 143 15.56 26.30 -4.93
C SER A 143 14.52 25.75 -3.94
N ALA A 144 15.03 24.88 -3.04
CA ALA A 144 15.13 25.01 -1.57
C ALA A 144 13.97 25.57 -0.71
N SER A 145 13.93 25.04 0.53
CA SER A 145 13.12 25.40 1.71
C SER A 145 11.75 24.70 1.77
N PHE A 146 11.23 24.20 2.88
CA PHE A 146 11.63 24.19 4.29
C PHE A 146 10.75 23.15 5.03
N LEU A 147 11.25 22.66 6.16
CA LEU A 147 10.65 21.67 7.08
C LEU A 147 9.23 22.02 7.57
N GLY A 148 8.48 20.97 7.98
CA GLY A 148 7.19 21.12 8.65
C GLY A 148 6.68 19.86 9.35
N LEU A 149 7.55 19.15 10.09
CA LEU A 149 7.15 18.21 11.15
C LEU A 149 6.72 19.02 12.38
N GLN A 150 5.48 18.84 12.83
CA GLN A 150 5.04 19.23 14.18
C GLN A 150 4.31 18.02 14.78
N CYS A 151 5.04 17.26 15.60
CA CYS A 151 4.46 16.40 16.62
C CYS A 151 4.12 17.28 17.83
N GLU A 152 2.85 17.51 18.09
CA GLU A 152 2.40 18.08 19.36
C GLU A 152 2.43 16.98 20.45
N LYS A 153 3.20 17.24 21.51
CA LYS A 153 3.10 16.53 22.80
C LYS A 153 2.05 17.26 23.64
N THR A 154 1.07 16.52 24.17
CA THR A 154 0.14 17.03 25.17
C THR A 154 0.67 16.73 26.58
N ILE A 155 0.52 17.72 27.44
CA ILE A 155 0.94 17.82 28.86
C ILE A 155 0.24 16.78 29.74
#